data_AF-A0A396ZXG5-F1
#
_entry.id   AF-A0A396ZXG5-F1
#
_cell.length_a   1.000
_cell.length_b   1.000
_cell.length_c   1.000
_cell.angle_alpha   90.00
_cell.angle_beta   90.00
_cell.angle_gamma   90.00
#
_symmetry.space_group_name_H-M   'P 1'
#
loop_
_entity.id
_entity.type
_entity.pdbx_description
1 polymer ?
#
loop_
_entity_poly.entity_id
_entity_poly.type
_entity_poly.pdbx_seq_one_letter_code
_entity_poly.pdbx_strand_id
1 'polypeptide(L)'
;MQQRRYTNAERKALLKKFHASVLNDNQFSQQHAIPPGAEVIFPFKDDLVGYMRDRRTKEKYLRVFHLILWIKRNHRPWLLQYIESKKTFASGYESLGHLLRRFCRRHRFSHRVPCHNKVRQVVLDDVWAGYAVNFWTKYEAYDKSIIYNADETDAIF
;
A
#
# COMPACT_ATOMS: atom_id res chain seq x y z
N MET A 1 3.39 -27.29 11.12
CA MET A 1 3.82 -27.80 9.81
C MET A 1 4.94 -26.92 9.26
N GLN A 2 6.13 -27.45 9.00
CA GLN A 2 7.21 -26.68 8.37
C GLN A 2 6.90 -26.42 6.89
N GLN A 3 6.78 -25.16 6.49
CA GLN A 3 6.67 -24.81 5.06
C GLN A 3 7.98 -25.15 4.36
N ARG A 4 7.97 -26.14 3.46
CA ARG A 4 9.10 -26.45 2.58
C ARG A 4 9.39 -25.23 1.71
N ARG A 5 10.58 -24.64 1.85
CA ARG A 5 11.03 -23.57 0.96
C ARG A 5 11.44 -24.16 -0.39
N TYR A 6 10.77 -23.76 -1.46
CA TYR A 6 11.23 -24.05 -2.82
C TYR A 6 12.62 -23.44 -3.05
N THR A 7 13.45 -24.17 -3.77
CA THR A 7 14.70 -23.69 -4.37
C THR A 7 14.40 -22.77 -5.55
N ASN A 8 15.39 -21.97 -5.98
CA ASN A 8 15.21 -21.11 -7.16
C ASN A 8 14.99 -21.90 -8.45
N ALA A 9 15.56 -23.11 -8.56
CA ALA A 9 15.35 -24.00 -9.69
C ALA A 9 13.90 -24.49 -9.75
N GLU A 10 13.36 -24.96 -8.61
CA GLU A 10 11.96 -25.38 -8.50
C GLU A 10 11.00 -24.22 -8.78
N ARG A 11 11.29 -23.00 -8.29
CA ARG A 11 10.49 -21.80 -8.60
C ARG A 11 10.46 -21.52 -10.10
N LYS A 12 11.61 -21.56 -10.79
CA LYS A 12 11.69 -21.35 -12.24
C LYS A 12 10.91 -22.40 -13.02
N ALA A 13 11.00 -23.67 -12.60
CA ALA A 13 10.25 -24.76 -13.23
C ALA A 13 8.74 -24.58 -13.05
N LEU A 14 8.27 -24.19 -11.86
CA LEU A 14 6.86 -23.88 -11.60
C LEU A 14 6.37 -22.68 -12.41
N LEU A 15 7.17 -21.61 -12.52
CA LEU A 15 6.85 -20.45 -13.37
C LEU A 15 6.71 -20.85 -14.84
N LYS A 16 7.60 -21.69 -15.36
CA LYS A 16 7.49 -22.20 -16.74
C LYS A 16 6.20 -23.01 -16.95
N LYS A 17 5.82 -23.83 -15.97
CA LYS A 17 4.56 -24.59 -15.98
C LYS A 17 3.34 -23.67 -15.90
N PHE A 18 3.40 -22.62 -15.10
CA PHE A 18 2.32 -21.64 -14.96
C PHE A 18 2.05 -20.92 -16.28
N HIS A 19 3.10 -20.39 -16.92
CA HIS A 19 2.97 -19.70 -18.21
C HIS A 19 2.46 -20.60 -19.35
N ALA A 20 2.65 -21.92 -19.24
CA ALA A 20 2.13 -22.88 -20.20
C ALA A 20 0.71 -23.37 -19.86
N SER A 21 0.14 -22.95 -18.72
CA SER A 21 -1.18 -23.36 -18.26
C SER A 21 -2.24 -22.31 -18.58
N VAL A 22 -3.49 -22.75 -18.69
CA VAL A 22 -4.67 -21.87 -18.81
C VAL A 22 -5.27 -21.49 -17.44
N LEU A 23 -4.61 -21.87 -16.34
CA LEU A 23 -5.12 -21.72 -14.99
C LEU A 23 -4.82 -20.33 -14.44
N ASN A 24 -5.73 -19.80 -13.62
CA ASN A 24 -5.44 -18.58 -12.87
C ASN A 24 -4.54 -18.87 -11.65
N ASP A 25 -3.97 -17.82 -11.05
CA ASP A 25 -3.01 -17.89 -9.93
C ASP A 25 -3.50 -18.82 -8.79
N ASN A 26 -4.79 -18.73 -8.44
CA ASN A 26 -5.36 -19.50 -7.34
C ASN A 26 -5.50 -20.98 -7.69
N GLN A 27 -6.01 -21.29 -8.89
CA GLN A 27 -6.17 -22.66 -9.38
C GLN A 27 -4.81 -23.35 -9.53
N PHE A 28 -3.83 -22.67 -10.13
CA PHE A 28 -2.49 -23.21 -10.30
C PHE A 28 -1.79 -23.45 -8.95
N SER A 29 -1.95 -22.52 -8.00
CA SER A 29 -1.39 -22.65 -6.66
C SER A 29 -1.99 -23.82 -5.90
N GLN A 30 -3.30 -24.04 -5.99
CA GLN A 30 -3.98 -25.19 -5.38
C GLN A 30 -3.52 -26.51 -6.01
N GLN A 31 -3.50 -26.60 -7.34
CA GLN A 31 -3.10 -27.83 -8.05
C GLN A 31 -1.67 -28.25 -7.73
N HIS A 32 -0.75 -27.29 -7.59
CA HIS A 32 0.66 -27.57 -7.30
C HIS A 32 0.99 -27.55 -5.80
N ALA A 33 -0.03 -27.51 -4.94
CA ALA A 33 0.11 -27.39 -3.48
C ALA A 33 1.11 -26.29 -3.08
N ILE A 34 1.12 -25.19 -3.84
CA ILE A 34 1.98 -24.04 -3.56
C ILE A 34 1.38 -23.37 -2.33
N PRO A 35 2.06 -23.42 -1.16
CA PRO A 35 1.56 -22.79 0.02
C PRO A 35 1.44 -21.28 -0.25
N PRO A 36 0.42 -20.62 0.34
CA PRO A 36 0.34 -19.17 0.33
C PRO A 36 1.70 -18.61 0.72
N GLY A 37 2.25 -17.74 -0.13
CA GLY A 37 3.63 -17.28 0.04
C GLY A 37 3.81 -16.80 1.47
N ALA A 38 4.79 -17.38 2.18
CA ALA A 38 5.08 -17.08 3.57
C ALA A 38 4.97 -15.57 3.78
N GLU A 39 4.01 -15.16 4.59
CA GLU A 39 3.79 -13.76 4.87
C GLU A 39 4.98 -13.31 5.71
N VAL A 40 6.07 -12.89 5.05
CA VAL A 40 7.19 -12.22 5.71
C VAL A 40 6.66 -10.83 6.04
N ILE A 41 5.83 -10.79 7.08
CA ILE A 41 5.33 -9.56 7.65
C ILE A 41 6.42 -9.07 8.58
N PHE A 42 6.78 -7.79 8.44
CA PHE A 42 7.64 -7.13 9.40
C PHE A 42 7.12 -7.42 10.82
N PRO A 43 7.98 -7.82 11.78
CA PRO A 43 7.53 -8.06 13.15
C PRO A 43 6.94 -6.79 13.79
N PHE A 44 7.25 -5.62 13.21
CA PHE A 44 6.77 -4.29 13.57
C PHE A 44 5.78 -3.72 12.53
N LYS A 45 4.95 -4.57 11.91
CA LYS A 45 4.02 -4.16 10.85
C LYS A 45 3.11 -2.99 11.25
N ASP A 46 2.60 -3.00 12.48
CA ASP A 46 1.59 -2.05 12.92
C ASP A 46 2.22 -0.67 13.13
N ASP A 47 3.44 -0.63 13.67
CA ASP A 47 4.25 0.59 13.79
C ASP A 47 4.61 1.16 12.42
N LEU A 48 4.99 0.29 11.48
CA LEU A 48 5.31 0.71 10.11
C LEU A 48 4.08 1.29 9.40
N VAL A 49 2.90 0.68 9.58
CA VAL A 49 1.63 1.23 9.07
C VAL A 49 1.29 2.55 9.75
N GLY A 50 1.51 2.66 11.07
CA GLY A 50 1.35 3.90 11.83
C GLY A 50 2.19 5.03 11.25
N TYR A 51 3.47 4.79 11.00
CA TYR A 51 4.36 5.74 10.34
C TYR A 51 3.88 6.15 8.94
N MET A 52 3.43 5.18 8.14
CA MET A 52 2.90 5.45 6.80
C MET A 52 1.65 6.33 6.84
N ARG A 53 0.74 6.08 7.79
CA ARG A 53 -0.46 6.89 8.01
C ARG A 53 -0.11 8.30 8.48
N ASP A 54 0.79 8.43 9.45
CA ASP A 54 1.26 9.74 9.95
C ASP A 54 1.83 10.62 8.83
N ARG A 55 2.69 10.05 7.98
CA ARG A 55 3.23 10.74 6.81
C ARG A 55 2.12 11.23 5.88
N ARG A 56 1.11 10.38 5.62
CA ARG A 56 -0.03 10.72 4.75
C ARG A 56 -0.90 11.83 5.36
N THR A 57 -1.23 11.75 6.64
CA THR A 57 -2.00 12.78 7.36
C THR A 57 -1.28 14.12 7.32
N LYS A 58 0.05 14.12 7.42
CA LYS A 58 0.89 15.32 7.32
C LYS A 58 1.17 15.76 5.87
N GLU A 59 0.53 15.14 4.89
CA GLU A 59 0.73 15.40 3.44
C GLU A 59 2.18 15.24 2.97
N LYS A 60 2.98 14.43 3.68
CA LYS A 60 4.40 14.22 3.35
C LYS A 60 4.56 13.06 2.37
N TYR A 61 5.56 13.17 1.49
CA TYR A 61 5.91 12.10 0.55
C TYR A 61 6.16 10.76 1.24
N LEU A 62 5.78 9.64 0.64
CA LEU A 62 6.13 8.31 1.16
C LEU A 62 6.84 7.53 0.06
N ARG A 63 8.11 7.22 0.28
CA ARG A 63 8.97 6.48 -0.66
C ARG A 63 9.58 5.33 0.11
N VAL A 64 10.01 4.28 -0.59
CA VAL A 64 10.75 3.15 0.00
C VAL A 64 11.92 3.63 0.85
N PHE A 65 12.64 4.66 0.37
CA PHE A 65 13.69 5.34 1.12
C PHE A 65 13.26 5.80 2.53
N HIS A 66 12.09 6.44 2.65
CA HIS A 66 11.58 6.91 3.94
C HIS A 66 11.29 5.75 4.90
N LEU A 67 10.79 4.62 4.37
CA LEU A 67 10.55 3.42 5.16
C LEU A 67 11.87 2.77 5.61
N ILE A 68 12.87 2.69 4.73
CA ILE A 68 14.20 2.16 5.08
C ILE A 68 14.82 3.03 6.19
N LEU A 69 14.74 4.36 6.09
CA LEU A 69 15.24 5.25 7.14
C LEU A 69 14.51 5.04 8.47
N TRP A 70 13.18 4.90 8.44
CA TRP A 70 12.40 4.65 9.63
C TRP A 70 12.77 3.30 10.27
N ILE A 71 12.93 2.24 9.46
CA ILE A 71 13.37 0.92 9.94
C ILE A 71 14.80 1.01 10.51
N LYS A 72 15.71 1.72 9.84
CA LYS A 72 17.09 1.91 10.32
C LYS A 72 17.13 2.62 11.67
N ARG A 73 16.18 3.54 11.94
CA ARG A 73 16.11 4.29 13.21
C ARG A 73 15.45 3.49 14.33
N ASN A 74 14.40 2.72 14.05
CA ASN A 74 13.56 2.09 15.08
C ASN A 74 13.81 0.57 15.23
N HIS A 75 14.24 -0.11 14.17
CA HIS A 75 14.43 -1.56 14.14
C HIS A 75 15.78 -1.94 13.50
N ARG A 76 16.84 -1.22 13.87
CA ARG A 76 18.20 -1.46 13.37
C ARG A 76 18.68 -2.91 13.55
N PRO A 77 18.48 -3.58 14.71
CA PRO A 77 18.92 -4.97 14.87
C PRO A 77 18.26 -5.91 13.86
N TRP A 78 16.96 -5.75 13.65
CA TRP A 78 16.21 -6.52 12.66
C TRP A 78 16.70 -6.24 11.23
N LEU A 79 16.98 -4.97 10.89
CA LEU A 79 17.51 -4.60 9.57
C LEU A 79 18.85 -5.29 9.31
N LEU A 80 19.77 -5.27 10.29
CA LEU A 80 21.08 -5.89 10.14
C LEU A 80 20.96 -7.40 9.95
N GLN A 81 20.18 -8.09 10.79
CA GLN A 81 19.91 -9.52 10.66
C GLN A 81 19.27 -9.86 9.29
N TYR A 82 18.32 -9.04 8.83
CA TYR A 82 17.67 -9.26 7.54
C TYR A 82 18.67 -9.14 6.38
N ILE A 83 19.53 -8.12 6.39
CA ILE A 83 20.53 -7.90 5.33
C ILE A 83 21.60 -8.99 5.35
N GLU A 84 22.07 -9.40 6.52
CA GLU A 84 23.04 -10.48 6.71
C GLU A 84 22.50 -11.84 6.21
N SER A 85 21.19 -12.07 6.29
CA SER A 85 20.56 -13.26 5.72
C SER A 85 20.61 -13.34 4.18
N LYS A 86 21.08 -12.29 3.49
CA LYS A 86 21.15 -12.21 2.03
C LYS A 86 22.56 -12.42 1.52
N LYS A 87 22.66 -12.78 0.23
CA LYS A 87 23.94 -13.10 -0.43
C LYS A 87 24.94 -11.94 -0.40
N THR A 88 24.45 -10.73 -0.60
CA THR A 88 25.27 -9.50 -0.61
C THR A 88 24.49 -8.35 0.02
N PHE A 89 25.18 -7.35 0.55
CA PHE A 89 24.56 -6.12 1.07
C PHE A 89 23.64 -5.45 0.04
N ALA A 90 24.09 -5.34 -1.21
CA ALA A 90 23.29 -4.77 -2.31
C ALA A 90 22.00 -5.58 -2.56
N SER A 91 22.11 -6.91 -2.66
CA SER A 91 20.93 -7.79 -2.80
C SER A 91 20.00 -7.72 -1.58
N GLY A 92 20.57 -7.43 -0.40
CA GLY A 92 19.89 -7.11 0.83
C GLY A 92 18.89 -5.97 0.67
N TYR A 93 19.42 -4.79 0.36
CA TYR A 93 18.60 -3.58 0.21
C TYR A 93 17.64 -3.66 -0.97
N GLU A 94 18.03 -4.28 -2.08
CA GLU A 94 17.12 -4.51 -3.22
C GLU A 94 15.95 -5.42 -2.84
N SER A 95 16.21 -6.51 -2.12
CA SER A 95 15.14 -7.40 -1.64
C SER A 95 14.23 -6.70 -0.63
N LEU A 96 14.80 -5.89 0.26
CA LEU A 96 14.04 -5.08 1.22
C LEU A 96 13.16 -4.06 0.49
N GLY A 97 13.69 -3.41 -0.54
CA GLY A 97 12.93 -2.46 -1.36
C GLY A 97 11.72 -3.11 -2.03
N HIS A 98 11.87 -4.31 -2.59
CA HIS A 98 10.75 -5.09 -3.12
C HIS A 98 9.72 -5.45 -2.04
N LEU A 99 10.18 -5.89 -0.87
CA LEU A 99 9.30 -6.23 0.25
C LEU A 99 8.47 -5.01 0.69
N LEU A 100 9.12 -3.85 0.85
CA LEU A 100 8.46 -2.60 1.24
C LEU A 100 7.49 -2.10 0.17
N ARG A 101 7.81 -2.20 -1.12
CA ARG A 101 6.87 -1.86 -2.21
C ARG A 101 5.61 -2.73 -2.14
N ARG A 102 5.78 -4.04 -1.92
CA ARG A 102 4.64 -4.97 -1.78
C ARG A 102 3.82 -4.66 -0.52
N PHE A 103 4.49 -4.34 0.58
CA PHE A 103 3.86 -3.93 1.83
C PHE A 103 3.01 -2.66 1.63
N CYS A 104 3.56 -1.62 1.01
CA CYS A 104 2.82 -0.41 0.68
C CYS A 104 1.56 -0.70 -0.13
N ARG A 105 1.68 -1.49 -1.20
CA ARG A 105 0.53 -1.87 -2.05
C ARG A 105 -0.54 -2.62 -1.25
N ARG A 106 -0.15 -3.56 -0.40
CA ARG A 106 -1.08 -4.30 0.48
C ARG A 106 -1.85 -3.38 1.43
N HIS A 107 -1.21 -2.31 1.91
CA HIS A 107 -1.84 -1.31 2.77
C HIS A 107 -2.49 -0.15 2.00
N ARG A 108 -2.72 -0.30 0.69
CA ARG A 108 -3.36 0.70 -0.19
C ARG A 108 -2.58 2.03 -0.30
N PHE A 109 -1.27 1.97 -0.16
CA PHE A 109 -0.36 3.07 -0.50
C PHE A 109 0.18 2.84 -1.91
N SER A 110 -0.44 3.52 -2.87
CA SER A 110 0.01 3.60 -4.25
C SER A 110 0.77 4.90 -4.50
N HIS A 111 1.59 4.88 -5.55
CA HIS A 111 2.14 6.12 -6.09
C HIS A 111 0.98 7.01 -6.54
N ARG A 112 1.00 8.28 -6.12
CA ARG A 112 0.06 9.29 -6.59
C ARG A 112 0.80 10.22 -7.53
N VAL A 113 0.27 10.41 -8.73
CA VAL A 113 0.77 11.43 -9.66
C VAL A 113 0.55 12.80 -9.00
N PRO A 114 1.59 13.66 -8.94
CA PRO A 114 1.41 15.04 -8.52
C PRO A 114 0.32 15.70 -9.38
N CYS A 115 -0.76 16.16 -8.75
CA CYS A 115 -1.76 16.98 -9.41
C CYS A 115 -1.37 18.43 -9.14
N HIS A 116 -1.17 19.22 -10.19
CA HIS A 116 -0.72 20.62 -10.09
C HIS A 116 -1.73 21.50 -9.34
N ASN A 117 -3.01 21.13 -9.31
CA ASN A 117 -4.09 21.86 -8.64
C ASN A 117 -4.37 21.36 -7.21
N LYS A 118 -3.50 20.53 -6.62
CA LYS A 118 -3.80 19.94 -5.32
C LYS A 118 -3.59 20.95 -4.20
N VAL A 119 -4.68 21.54 -3.75
CA VAL A 119 -4.77 22.36 -2.54
C VAL A 119 -4.61 21.47 -1.31
N ARG A 120 -4.02 22.02 -0.24
CA ARG A 120 -3.83 21.30 1.04
C ARG A 120 -5.20 20.97 1.65
N GLN A 121 -5.30 19.82 2.30
CA GLN A 121 -6.53 19.35 2.93
C GLN A 121 -7.08 20.37 3.93
N VAL A 122 -6.21 21.01 4.72
CA VAL A 122 -6.62 22.06 5.67
C VAL A 122 -7.37 23.22 4.98
N VAL A 123 -6.92 23.65 3.80
CA VAL A 123 -7.58 24.73 3.06
C VAL A 123 -8.90 24.24 2.46
N LEU A 124 -8.95 22.99 2.00
CA LEU A 124 -10.21 22.39 1.53
C LEU A 124 -11.22 22.26 2.66
N ASP A 125 -10.79 21.85 3.86
CA ASP A 125 -11.63 21.72 5.04
C ASP A 125 -12.18 23.08 5.48
N ASP A 126 -11.34 24.13 5.46
CA ASP A 126 -11.76 25.50 5.77
C ASP A 126 -12.77 26.03 4.75
N VAL A 127 -12.51 25.85 3.45
CA VAL A 127 -13.43 26.25 2.37
C VAL A 127 -14.75 25.49 2.47
N TRP A 128 -14.70 24.18 2.75
CA TRP A 128 -15.88 23.35 2.92
C TRP A 128 -16.72 23.79 4.12
N ALA A 129 -16.09 24.06 5.27
CA ALA A 129 -16.78 24.54 6.45
C ALA A 129 -17.43 25.92 6.20
N GLY A 130 -16.70 26.85 5.57
CA GLY A 130 -17.24 28.16 5.20
C GLY A 130 -18.41 28.05 4.21
N TYR A 131 -18.30 27.16 3.22
CA TYR A 131 -19.39 26.89 2.27
C TYR A 131 -20.60 26.30 2.98
N ALA A 132 -20.43 25.32 3.86
CA ALA A 132 -21.52 24.71 4.61
C ALA A 132 -22.27 25.74 5.46
N VAL A 133 -21.55 26.63 6.17
CA VAL A 133 -22.16 27.72 6.94
C VAL A 133 -22.97 28.65 6.03
N ASN A 134 -22.39 29.08 4.90
CA ASN A 134 -23.08 29.98 3.98
C ASN A 134 -24.32 29.32 3.35
N PHE A 135 -24.19 28.07 2.92
CA PHE A 135 -25.29 27.30 2.35
C PHE A 135 -26.44 27.18 3.34
N TRP A 136 -26.19 26.73 4.56
CA TRP A 136 -27.25 26.57 5.55
C TRP A 136 -27.82 27.92 6.01
N THR A 137 -27.00 28.95 6.20
CA THR A 137 -27.51 30.30 6.48
C THR A 137 -28.52 30.79 5.43
N LYS A 138 -28.29 30.45 4.15
CA LYS A 138 -29.14 30.89 3.05
C LYS A 138 -30.36 29.99 2.81
N TYR A 139 -30.21 28.68 3.02
CA TYR A 139 -31.19 27.69 2.59
C TYR A 139 -31.86 26.91 3.73
N GLU A 140 -31.51 27.16 4.99
CA GLU A 140 -32.09 26.47 6.16
C GLU A 140 -33.62 26.59 6.26
N ALA A 141 -34.18 27.71 5.78
CA ALA A 141 -35.63 27.94 5.79
C ALA A 141 -36.41 27.07 4.78
N TYR A 142 -35.73 26.47 3.80
CA TYR A 142 -36.36 25.61 2.80
C TYR A 142 -36.49 24.19 3.34
N ASP A 143 -37.59 23.52 3.02
CA ASP A 143 -37.77 22.12 3.38
C ASP A 143 -36.70 21.25 2.70
N LYS A 144 -36.16 20.27 3.42
CA LYS A 144 -35.06 19.45 2.89
C LYS A 144 -35.51 18.58 1.71
N SER A 145 -36.81 18.29 1.57
CA SER A 145 -37.36 17.49 0.47
C SER A 145 -37.28 18.19 -0.89
N ILE A 146 -37.05 19.50 -0.92
CA ILE A 146 -36.91 20.27 -2.16
C ILE A 146 -35.45 20.59 -2.52
N ILE A 147 -34.49 20.08 -1.75
CA ILE A 147 -33.06 20.22 -2.01
C ILE A 147 -32.56 18.95 -2.71
N TYR A 148 -32.14 19.08 -3.96
CA TYR A 148 -31.66 17.96 -4.77
C TYR A 148 -30.13 18.01 -4.90
N ASN A 149 -29.48 16.88 -4.64
CA ASN A 149 -28.06 16.71 -4.96
C ASN A 149 -27.92 16.26 -6.43
N ALA A 150 -26.91 16.78 -7.12
CA ALA A 150 -26.53 16.37 -8.46
C ALA A 150 -25.02 16.18 -8.52
N ASP A 151 -24.57 15.03 -9.03
CA ASP A 151 -23.17 14.71 -9.25
C ASP A 151 -23.00 13.75 -10.44
N GLU A 152 -21.84 13.80 -11.08
CA GLU A 152 -21.47 12.91 -12.17
C GLU A 152 -20.79 11.66 -11.62
N THR A 153 -21.30 10.49 -11.99
CA THR A 153 -20.68 9.20 -11.68
C THR A 153 -20.26 8.53 -12.98
N ASP A 154 -18.97 8.27 -13.14
CA ASP A 154 -18.46 7.51 -14.29
C ASP A 154 -19.07 6.09 -14.28
N ALA A 155 -19.80 5.75 -15.34
CA ALA A 155 -20.26 4.39 -15.58
C ALA A 155 -19.15 3.59 -16.26
N ILE A 156 -18.67 2.53 -15.59
CA ILE A 156 -17.73 1.59 -16.20
C ILE A 156 -18.56 0.57 -16.99
N PHE A 157 -18.46 0.63 -18.33
CA PHE A 157 -19.05 -0.34 -19.26
C PHE A 157 -18.10 -1.51 -19.53
#